data_AF-A0A9E4E7I8-F1
#
_entry.id   AF-A0A9E4E7I8-F1
#
_cell.length_a   1.000
_cell.length_b   1.000
_cell.length_c   1.000
_cell.angle_alpha   90.00
_cell.angle_beta   90.00
_cell.angle_gamma   90.00
#
_symmetry.space_group_name_H-M   'P 1'
#
loop_
_entity.id
_entity.type
_entity.pdbx_description
1 polymer ?
#
loop_
_entity_poly.entity_id
_entity_poly.type
_entity_poly.pdbx_seq_one_letter_code
_entity_poly.pdbx_strand_id
1 'polypeptide(L)' 'MAEPGEMSKETFLQIAESSGLDVTDTKHMDELYAVVQGLLPNVKHLREMDLSDIEPATTYTPPTA' A
#
# COMPACT_ATOMS: atom_id res chain seq x y z
N MET A 1 6.92 -6.67 -18.92
CA MET A 1 7.65 -6.99 -17.68
C MET A 1 7.37 -5.82 -16.75
N ALA A 2 6.69 -6.03 -15.62
CA ALA A 2 6.34 -4.95 -14.70
C ALA A 2 7.59 -4.49 -13.94
N GLU A 3 7.78 -3.18 -13.80
CA GLU A 3 8.93 -2.58 -13.16
C GLU A 3 8.90 -2.80 -11.63
N PRO A 4 10.07 -2.85 -10.96
CA PRO A 4 10.15 -2.91 -9.50
C PRO A 4 9.57 -1.62 -8.89
N GLY A 5 8.29 -1.70 -8.53
CA GLY A 5 7.47 -0.58 -8.04
C GLY A 5 6.02 -0.64 -8.52
N GLU A 6 5.73 -1.39 -9.57
CA GLU A 6 4.37 -1.56 -10.10
C GLU A 6 3.66 -2.71 -9.38
N MET A 7 2.67 -2.37 -8.55
CA MET A 7 1.75 -3.36 -8.01
C MET A 7 0.83 -3.85 -9.12
N SER A 8 0.65 -5.17 -9.25
CA SER A 8 -0.32 -5.72 -10.21
C SER A 8 -1.76 -5.49 -9.72
N LYS A 9 -2.71 -5.35 -10.66
CA LYS A 9 -4.14 -5.17 -10.34
C LYS A 9 -4.71 -6.31 -9.50
N GLU A 10 -4.25 -7.54 -9.72
CA GLU A 10 -4.61 -8.70 -8.89
C GLU A 10 -4.21 -8.51 -7.42
N THR A 11 -2.95 -8.13 -7.17
CA THR A 11 -2.45 -7.84 -5.82
C THR A 11 -3.19 -6.68 -5.18
N PHE A 12 -3.50 -5.64 -5.94
CA PHE A 12 -4.32 -4.52 -5.45
C PHE A 12 -5.70 -4.99 -4.99
N LEU A 13 -6.39 -5.82 -5.77
CA LEU A 13 -7.72 -6.33 -5.42
C LEU A 13 -7.67 -7.24 -4.17
N GLN A 14 -6.63 -8.07 -4.02
CA GLN A 14 -6.43 -8.87 -2.81
C GLN A 14 -6.26 -8.02 -1.56
N ILE A 15 -5.49 -6.91 -1.65
CA ILE A 15 -5.32 -5.96 -0.55
C ILE A 15 -6.63 -5.23 -0.26
N ALA A 16 -7.35 -4.81 -1.30
CA ALA A 16 -8.63 -4.13 -1.16
C ALA A 16 -9.66 -5.01 -0.45
N GLU A 17 -9.81 -6.26 -0.87
CA GLU A 17 -10.68 -7.25 -0.22
C GLU A 17 -10.29 -7.48 1.24
N SER A 18 -8.99 -7.67 1.52
CA SER A 18 -8.47 -7.85 2.88
C SER A 18 -8.69 -6.62 3.78
N SER A 19 -8.84 -5.44 3.18
CA SER A 19 -9.13 -4.18 3.87
C SER A 19 -10.63 -3.94 4.06
N GLY A 20 -11.49 -4.85 3.60
CA GLY A 20 -12.94 -4.76 3.70
C GLY A 20 -13.60 -3.91 2.61
N LEU A 21 -12.90 -3.62 1.51
CA LEU A 21 -13.49 -2.94 0.36
C LEU A 21 -14.29 -3.91 -0.51
N ASP A 22 -15.40 -3.43 -1.08
CA ASP A 22 -16.16 -4.20 -2.06
C ASP A 22 -15.43 -4.21 -3.41
N VAL A 23 -14.82 -5.35 -3.75
CA VAL A 23 -14.07 -5.52 -5.00
C VAL A 23 -14.98 -5.76 -6.22
N THR A 24 -16.29 -5.91 -6.00
CA THR A 24 -17.26 -6.10 -7.09
C THR A 24 -17.62 -4.78 -7.77
N ASP A 25 -17.47 -3.66 -7.07
CA ASP A 25 -17.52 -2.32 -7.64
C ASP A 25 -16.28 -2.01 -8.50
N THR A 26 -16.28 -2.58 -9.71
CA THR A 26 -15.16 -2.50 -10.64
C THR A 26 -14.80 -1.08 -11.07
N LYS A 27 -15.76 -0.14 -11.04
CA LYS A 27 -15.54 1.25 -11.41
C LYS A 27 -14.68 1.97 -10.38
N HIS A 28 -15.07 1.98 -9.11
CA HIS A 28 -14.28 2.65 -8.08
C HIS A 28 -12.97 1.91 -7.82
N MET A 29 -12.91 0.59 -8.00
CA MET A 29 -11.65 -0.16 -7.91
C MET A 29 -10.64 0.26 -8.99
N ASP A 30 -11.08 0.60 -10.20
CA ASP A 30 -10.18 1.08 -11.25
C ASP A 30 -9.64 2.48 -10.93
N GLU A 31 -10.51 3.37 -10.43
CA GLU A 31 -10.12 4.71 -9.99
C GLU A 31 -9.10 4.65 -8.83
N LEU A 32 -9.35 3.80 -7.84
CA LEU A 32 -8.45 3.59 -6.71
C LEU A 32 -7.13 2.95 -7.14
N TYR A 33 -7.16 1.98 -8.06
CA TYR A 33 -5.95 1.38 -8.60
C TYR A 33 -5.05 2.42 -9.28
N ALA A 34 -5.62 3.32 -10.09
CA ALA A 34 -4.87 4.40 -10.73
C ALA A 34 -4.22 5.34 -9.69
N VAL A 35 -4.95 5.69 -8.63
CA VAL A 35 -4.41 6.51 -7.53
C VAL A 35 -3.24 5.80 -6.85
N VAL A 36 -3.38 4.52 -6.52
CA VAL A 36 -2.32 3.75 -5.84
C VAL A 36 -1.08 3.61 -6.74
N GLN A 37 -1.26 3.36 -8.04
CA GLN A 37 -0.15 3.35 -9.00
C GLN A 37 0.63 4.68 -9.02
N GLY A 38 -0.06 5.82 -8.88
CA GLY A 38 0.58 7.13 -8.79
C GLY A 38 1.33 7.37 -7.47
N LEU A 39 0.94 6.70 -6.38
CA LEU A 39 1.54 6.88 -5.06
C LEU A 39 2.75 5.98 -4.81
N LEU A 40 2.73 4.72 -5.29
CA LEU A 40 3.79 3.74 -5.04
C LEU A 40 5.22 4.21 -5.39
N PRO A 41 5.45 4.94 -6.50
CA PRO A 41 6.78 5.44 -6.82
C PRO A 41 7.35 6.38 -5.75
N ASN A 42 6.49 7.16 -5.08
CA ASN A 42 6.93 8.06 -4.02
C ASN A 42 7.49 7.29 -2.81
N VAL A 43 6.92 6.11 -2.53
CA VAL A 43 7.32 5.23 -1.42
C VAL A 43 8.66 4.54 -1.69
N LYS A 44 9.12 4.49 -2.95
CA LYS A 44 10.39 3.85 -3.33
C LYS A 44 11.59 4.49 -2.64
N HIS A 45 11.57 5.82 -2.50
CA HIS A 45 12.61 6.59 -1.80
C HIS A 45 12.75 6.19 -0.32
N LEU A 46 11.69 5.67 0.29
CA LEU A 46 11.75 5.21 1.69
C LEU A 46 12.63 3.97 1.85
N ARG A 47 12.77 3.13 0.80
CA ARG A 47 13.65 1.95 0.84
C ARG A 47 15.13 2.29 0.81
N GLU A 48 15.46 3.50 0.37
CA GLU A 48 16.85 3.97 0.26
C GLU A 48 17.32 4.69 1.53
N MET A 49 16.42 4.89 2.51
CA MET A 49 16.76 5.49 3.79
C MET A 49 17.53 4.48 4.65
N ASP A 50 18.69 4.87 5.15
CA ASP A 50 19.40 4.12 6.18
C ASP A 50 18.70 4.32 7.53
N LEU A 51 18.10 3.24 8.03
CA LEU A 51 17.36 3.19 9.30
C LEU A 51 18.00 2.22 10.30
N SER A 52 19.25 1.81 10.07
CA SER A 52 19.92 0.73 10.81
C SER A 52 20.02 0.98 12.32
N ASP A 53 20.04 2.25 12.76
CA ASP A 53 20.17 2.66 14.17
C ASP A 53 18.93 3.43 14.68
N ILE A 54 17.82 3.43 13.92
CA ILE A 54 16.61 4.18 14.25
C ILE A 54 15.53 3.24 14.74
N GLU A 55 15.15 3.36 16.02
CA GLU A 55 14.01 2.63 16.57
C GLU A 55 12.68 3.12 15.97
N PRO A 56 11.76 2.22 15.55
CA PRO A 56 10.43 2.61 15.11
C PRO A 56 9.67 3.35 16.22
N ALA A 57 9.23 4.57 15.94
CA ALA A 57 8.37 5.30 16.86
C ALA A 57 7.02 4.57 16.98
N THR A 58 6.76 3.97 18.15
CA THR A 58 5.47 3.34 18.43
C THR A 58 4.49 4.42 18.91
N THR A 59 3.94 5.20 17.99
CA THR A 59 3.00 6.31 18.29
C THR A 59 1.58 5.84 18.63
N TYR A 60 1.26 4.57 18.40
CA TYR A 60 -0.03 3.99 18.76
C TYR A 60 0.14 2.70 19.55
N THR A 61 -0.27 2.74 20.82
CA THR A 61 -0.44 1.55 21.67
C THR A 61 -1.95 1.39 21.90
N PRO A 62 -2.60 0.38 21.29
CA PRO A 62 -4.01 0.14 21.57
C PRO A 62 -4.20 -0.18 23.06
N PRO A 63 -5.31 0.25 23.69
CA PRO A 63 -5.59 -0.09 25.08
C PRO A 63 -5.66 -1.61 25.22
N THR A 64 -4.95 -2.17 26.19
CA THR A 64 -5.07 -3.59 26.56
C THR A 64 -6.48 -3.86 27.05
N ALA A 65 -7.14 -4.83 26.41
CA ALA A 65 -8.45 -5.35 26.79
C ALA A 65 -8.41 -6.11 28.12
#